data_AF-A0A818SE40-F1
#
_entry.id   AF-A0A818SE40-F1
#
_cell.length_a   1.000
_cell.length_b   1.000
_cell.length_c   1.000
_cell.angle_alpha   90.00
_cell.angle_beta   90.00
_cell.angle_gamma   90.00
#
_symmetry.space_group_name_H-M   'P 1'
#
loop_
_entity.id
_entity.type
_entity.pdbx_description
1 polymer ?
#
loop_
_entity_poly.entity_id
_entity_poly.type
_entity_poly.pdbx_seq_one_letter_code
_entity_poly.pdbx_strand_id
1 'polypeptide(L)'
;MDLSLSIVVVFNSYSVRTITVIIQSPNENNFEKLSIKYPTTLSCSCTRSSIQHDQFLSFNRTYHPICTSQFVNQTFISSVIEYNMSNYYPLDYRIMTAFHFQIITLLCRTVKQMVSDALEEFTRKYIFTNKALFYDIFNVQIEALIEQLKATTMAYIKHINDFLWFNIFQNRIISGLRTNYYINTVPGSEVSIFFISEYTNGNKTCTCSLNNNCVHQAGIYNVTERVGLQVPLLFGSLPNDARLLLTIPGIMVGCLPYNSILASKLECFYNQSCIDQIQIFMKGFSLVKPVL
;
A
#
# COMPACT_ATOMS: atom_id res chain seq x y z
N MET A 1 19.17 -69.53 40.65
CA MET A 1 19.45 -69.52 39.19
C MET A 1 18.16 -69.55 38.35
N ASP A 2 17.01 -69.95 38.93
CA ASP A 2 15.73 -70.07 38.20
C ASP A 2 14.97 -68.75 37.96
N LEU A 3 15.14 -67.75 38.84
CA LEU A 3 14.46 -66.47 38.67
C LEU A 3 14.98 -65.68 37.45
N SER A 4 16.30 -65.73 37.20
CA SER A 4 16.93 -65.04 36.07
C SER A 4 16.58 -65.67 34.73
N LEU A 5 16.45 -67.01 34.66
CA LEU A 5 16.03 -67.71 33.45
C LEU A 5 14.57 -67.38 33.11
N SER A 6 13.72 -67.30 34.14
CA SER A 6 12.30 -66.95 34.01
C SER A 6 12.10 -65.52 33.50
N ILE A 7 12.88 -64.55 34.01
CA ILE A 7 12.83 -63.15 33.55
C ILE A 7 13.25 -63.03 32.08
N VAL A 8 14.29 -63.73 31.65
CA VAL A 8 14.77 -63.69 30.25
C VAL A 8 13.76 -64.32 29.28
N VAL A 9 13.10 -65.42 29.66
CA VAL A 9 12.06 -66.05 28.84
C VAL A 9 10.83 -65.15 28.71
N VAL A 10 10.38 -64.53 29.82
CA VAL A 10 9.28 -63.57 29.79
C VAL A 10 9.66 -62.36 28.91
N PHE A 11 10.84 -61.78 29.09
CA PHE A 11 11.29 -60.62 28.31
C PHE A 11 11.40 -60.93 26.80
N ASN A 12 11.87 -62.14 26.42
CA ASN A 12 11.91 -62.57 25.02
C ASN A 12 10.53 -62.90 24.45
N SER A 13 9.61 -63.44 25.27
CA SER A 13 8.23 -63.73 24.84
C SER A 13 7.39 -62.46 24.62
N TYR A 14 7.73 -61.36 25.31
CA TYR A 14 7.14 -60.03 25.13
C TYR A 14 7.90 -59.11 24.16
N SER A 15 8.81 -59.67 23.35
CA SER A 15 9.50 -58.88 22.32
C SER A 15 8.50 -58.42 21.25
N VAL A 16 8.16 -57.13 21.31
CA VAL A 16 7.32 -56.46 20.31
C VAL A 16 8.03 -56.54 18.96
N ARG A 17 7.39 -57.20 17.99
CA ARG A 17 7.88 -57.28 16.61
C ARG A 17 7.30 -56.14 15.79
N THR A 18 8.16 -55.31 15.22
CA THR A 18 7.77 -54.30 14.22
C THR A 18 7.69 -54.96 12.85
N ILE A 19 6.55 -54.80 12.16
CA ILE A 19 6.35 -55.29 10.79
C ILE A 19 6.22 -54.08 9.86
N THR A 20 6.91 -54.10 8.73
CA THR A 20 6.79 -53.08 7.69
C THR A 20 5.70 -53.49 6.70
N VAL A 21 4.70 -52.64 6.52
CA VAL A 21 3.63 -52.81 5.53
C VAL A 21 3.83 -51.80 4.39
N ILE A 22 3.83 -52.27 3.15
CA ILE A 22 4.02 -51.42 1.96
C ILE A 22 2.67 -51.25 1.27
N ILE A 23 2.26 -50.00 1.07
CA ILE A 23 1.05 -49.62 0.34
C ILE A 23 1.48 -48.95 -0.96
N GLN A 24 1.03 -49.49 -2.09
CA GLN A 24 1.38 -48.98 -3.41
C GLN A 24 0.46 -47.82 -3.80
N SER A 25 1.05 -46.70 -4.25
CA SER A 25 0.34 -45.51 -4.75
C SER A 25 -0.85 -45.07 -3.87
N PRO A 26 -0.64 -44.74 -2.59
CA PRO A 26 -1.71 -44.26 -1.72
C PRO A 26 -2.28 -42.94 -2.26
N ASN A 27 -3.60 -42.78 -2.18
CA ASN A 27 -4.22 -41.47 -2.37
C ASN A 27 -4.06 -40.59 -1.12
N GLU A 28 -4.40 -39.31 -1.23
CA GLU A 28 -4.29 -38.31 -0.16
C GLU A 28 -5.01 -38.75 1.13
N ASN A 29 -6.29 -39.13 1.04
CA ASN A 29 -7.09 -39.57 2.19
C ASN A 29 -6.50 -40.80 2.89
N ASN A 30 -5.91 -41.74 2.13
CA ASN A 30 -5.23 -42.90 2.71
C ASN A 30 -3.95 -42.47 3.46
N PHE A 31 -3.17 -41.55 2.89
CA PHE A 31 -1.97 -41.02 3.53
C PHE A 31 -2.32 -40.26 4.82
N GLU A 32 -3.34 -39.41 4.79
CA GLU A 32 -3.79 -38.65 5.97
C GLU A 32 -4.22 -39.57 7.11
N LYS A 33 -5.05 -40.57 6.84
CA LYS A 33 -5.48 -41.54 7.87
C LYS A 33 -4.30 -42.30 8.48
N LEU A 34 -3.32 -42.68 7.65
CA LEU A 34 -2.12 -43.38 8.10
C LEU A 34 -1.19 -42.45 8.88
N SER A 35 -1.11 -41.17 8.52
CA SER A 35 -0.28 -40.20 9.22
C SER A 35 -0.71 -39.99 10.66
N ILE A 36 -2.02 -40.01 10.91
CA ILE A 36 -2.57 -39.91 12.26
C ILE A 36 -2.24 -41.17 13.08
N LYS A 37 -2.31 -42.35 12.44
CA LYS A 37 -2.11 -43.63 13.11
C LYS A 37 -0.63 -43.97 13.35
N TYR A 38 0.26 -43.52 12.47
CA TYR A 38 1.69 -43.88 12.47
C TYR A 38 2.61 -42.67 12.25
N PRO A 39 2.54 -41.62 13.09
CA PRO A 39 3.21 -40.34 12.83
C PRO A 39 4.74 -40.42 12.79
N THR A 40 5.34 -41.36 13.55
CA THR A 40 6.81 -41.48 13.67
C THR A 40 7.43 -42.50 12.73
N THR A 41 6.63 -43.41 12.18
CA THR A 41 7.12 -44.56 11.37
C THR A 41 6.61 -44.56 9.94
N LEU A 42 5.57 -43.78 9.62
CA LEU A 42 5.09 -43.63 8.24
C LEU A 42 6.15 -42.92 7.39
N SER A 43 6.45 -43.50 6.24
CA SER A 43 7.31 -42.89 5.23
C SER A 43 6.72 -43.15 3.85
N CYS A 44 6.41 -42.08 3.12
CA CYS A 44 5.93 -42.15 1.74
C CYS A 44 6.93 -41.41 0.85
N SER A 45 7.66 -42.14 0.01
CA SER A 45 8.63 -41.54 -0.91
C SER A 45 7.91 -40.91 -2.11
N CYS A 46 8.36 -39.72 -2.53
CA CYS A 46 7.80 -39.04 -3.68
C CYS A 46 8.38 -39.60 -4.99
N THR A 47 7.56 -39.65 -6.05
CA THR A 47 8.02 -39.95 -7.41
C THR A 47 8.73 -38.77 -8.07
N ARG A 48 8.39 -37.54 -7.65
CA ARG A 48 9.03 -36.29 -8.04
C ARG A 48 9.53 -35.58 -6.79
N SER A 49 10.76 -35.08 -6.83
CA SER A 49 11.37 -34.37 -5.69
C SER A 49 11.11 -32.88 -5.67
N SER A 50 10.47 -32.34 -6.71
CA SER A 50 10.13 -30.92 -6.84
C SER A 50 8.72 -30.75 -7.37
N ILE A 51 7.96 -29.85 -6.75
CA ILE A 51 6.59 -29.51 -7.13
C ILE A 51 6.49 -27.99 -7.19
N GLN A 52 6.01 -27.47 -8.31
CA GLN A 52 5.84 -26.04 -8.50
C GLN A 52 4.64 -25.53 -7.68
N HIS A 53 4.76 -24.33 -7.11
CA HIS A 53 3.75 -23.77 -6.22
C HIS A 53 2.35 -23.63 -6.85
N ASP A 54 2.27 -23.33 -8.14
CA ASP A 54 0.99 -23.22 -8.88
C ASP A 54 0.19 -24.52 -8.98
N GLN A 55 0.81 -25.68 -8.72
CA GLN A 55 0.12 -26.97 -8.75
C GLN A 55 -0.76 -27.19 -7.52
N PHE A 56 -0.52 -26.45 -6.43
CA PHE A 56 -1.21 -26.65 -5.16
C PHE A 56 -1.65 -25.35 -4.47
N LEU A 57 -1.26 -24.18 -4.99
CA LEU A 57 -1.72 -22.88 -4.50
C LEU A 57 -2.53 -22.13 -5.55
N SER A 58 -3.54 -21.39 -5.09
CA SER A 58 -4.31 -20.45 -5.89
C SER A 58 -4.49 -19.14 -5.12
N PHE A 59 -4.38 -18.01 -5.81
CA PHE A 59 -4.42 -16.68 -5.21
C PHE A 59 -5.56 -15.84 -5.79
N ASN A 60 -6.42 -15.35 -4.90
CA ASN A 60 -7.42 -14.34 -5.23
C ASN A 60 -6.97 -12.97 -4.72
N ARG A 61 -6.99 -11.97 -5.59
CA ARG A 61 -6.50 -10.62 -5.30
C ARG A 61 -7.67 -9.67 -5.12
N THR A 62 -7.70 -8.98 -4.00
CA THR A 62 -8.64 -7.89 -3.72
C THR A 62 -7.86 -6.60 -3.60
N TYR A 63 -8.13 -5.64 -4.47
CA TYR A 63 -7.51 -4.32 -4.43
C TYR A 63 -8.39 -3.33 -3.68
N HIS A 64 -7.79 -2.22 -3.25
CA HIS A 64 -8.52 -1.15 -2.58
C HIS A 64 -9.67 -0.64 -3.48
N PRO A 65 -10.91 -0.48 -2.96
CA PRO A 65 -12.07 -0.17 -3.79
C PRO A 65 -11.95 1.09 -4.65
N ILE A 66 -11.20 2.09 -4.18
CA ILE A 66 -10.92 3.29 -4.98
C ILE A 66 -10.26 2.98 -6.34
N CYS A 67 -9.48 1.90 -6.43
CA CYS A 67 -8.75 1.49 -7.63
C CYS A 67 -9.63 0.89 -8.73
N THR A 68 -10.92 0.73 -8.46
CA THR A 68 -11.97 0.29 -9.40
C THR A 68 -13.11 1.30 -9.49
N SER A 69 -13.00 2.44 -8.81
CA SER A 69 -14.03 3.48 -8.77
C SER A 69 -13.92 4.46 -9.94
N GLN A 70 -14.90 5.36 -10.08
CA GLN A 70 -14.88 6.43 -11.08
C GLN A 70 -13.72 7.42 -10.86
N PHE A 71 -13.16 7.48 -9.65
CA PHE A 71 -12.12 8.43 -9.27
C PHE A 71 -10.76 8.19 -9.96
N VAL A 72 -10.52 6.99 -10.50
CA VAL A 72 -9.31 6.67 -11.27
C VAL A 72 -9.49 6.83 -12.78
N ASN A 73 -10.67 7.26 -13.23
CA ASN A 73 -10.95 7.44 -14.65
C ASN A 73 -10.43 8.78 -15.14
N GLN A 74 -9.82 8.77 -16.33
CA GLN A 74 -9.28 9.98 -16.96
C GLN A 74 -10.37 11.05 -17.16
N THR A 75 -11.60 10.66 -17.49
CA THR A 75 -12.73 11.59 -17.67
C THR A 75 -13.02 12.38 -16.40
N PHE A 76 -13.01 11.71 -15.24
CA PHE A 76 -13.21 12.40 -13.96
C PHE A 76 -12.02 13.30 -13.63
N ILE A 77 -10.79 12.79 -13.76
CA ILE A 77 -9.57 13.56 -13.50
C ILE A 77 -9.54 14.84 -14.34
N SER A 78 -9.87 14.75 -15.63
CA SER A 78 -9.95 15.90 -16.52
C SER A 78 -11.06 16.90 -16.15
N SER A 79 -12.16 16.43 -15.55
CA SER A 79 -13.28 17.29 -15.13
C SER A 79 -12.99 18.13 -13.88
N VAL A 80 -11.97 17.78 -13.11
CA VAL A 80 -11.58 18.48 -11.86
C VAL A 80 -10.26 19.24 -11.99
N ILE A 81 -9.75 19.43 -13.22
CA ILE A 81 -8.60 20.31 -13.47
C ILE A 81 -9.04 21.76 -13.38
N GLU A 82 -8.41 22.52 -12.48
CA GLU A 82 -8.57 23.96 -12.40
C GLU A 82 -7.71 24.66 -13.48
N TYR A 83 -8.31 25.57 -14.26
CA TYR A 83 -7.60 26.23 -15.37
C TYR A 83 -6.68 27.37 -14.91
N ASN A 84 -6.95 28.01 -13.77
CA ASN A 84 -6.14 29.11 -13.24
C ASN A 84 -5.19 28.64 -12.13
N MET A 85 -4.12 27.94 -12.51
CA MET A 85 -3.12 27.43 -11.57
C MET A 85 -2.01 28.44 -11.23
N SER A 86 -2.04 29.65 -11.79
CA SER A 86 -0.97 30.65 -11.62
C SER A 86 -1.12 31.50 -10.36
N ASN A 87 -2.32 31.61 -9.79
CA ASN A 87 -2.58 32.33 -8.55
C ASN A 87 -3.54 31.51 -7.68
N TYR A 88 -2.98 30.75 -6.75
CA TYR A 88 -3.76 29.80 -5.95
C TYR A 88 -3.42 29.85 -4.46
N TYR A 89 -4.22 29.18 -3.64
CA TYR A 89 -3.91 28.94 -2.23
C TYR A 89 -3.46 27.49 -2.06
N PRO A 90 -2.28 27.21 -1.51
CA PRO A 90 -1.80 25.82 -1.41
C PRO A 90 -2.64 24.88 -0.57
N LEU A 91 -3.45 25.40 0.37
CA LEU A 91 -4.38 24.59 1.14
C LEU A 91 -5.72 24.37 0.42
N ASP A 92 -5.97 25.07 -0.69
CA ASP A 92 -7.20 24.91 -1.46
C ASP A 92 -7.16 23.63 -2.29
N TYR A 93 -8.08 22.74 -1.95
CA TYR A 93 -8.11 21.40 -2.50
C TYR A 93 -8.41 21.37 -3.99
N ARG A 94 -9.12 22.38 -4.52
CA ARG A 94 -9.48 22.43 -5.95
C ARG A 94 -8.26 22.32 -6.86
N ILE A 95 -7.14 22.90 -6.42
CA ILE A 95 -5.88 22.90 -7.15
C ILE A 95 -5.18 21.54 -7.09
N MET A 96 -5.29 20.85 -5.94
CA MET A 96 -4.62 19.57 -5.68
C MET A 96 -5.43 18.35 -6.17
N THR A 97 -6.73 18.52 -6.38
CA THR A 97 -7.68 17.43 -6.65
C THR A 97 -7.23 16.57 -7.83
N ALA A 98 -7.01 17.16 -9.00
CA ALA A 98 -6.62 16.41 -10.20
C ALA A 98 -5.30 15.62 -9.98
N PHE A 99 -4.31 16.24 -9.33
CA PHE A 99 -3.02 15.62 -9.05
C PHE A 99 -3.11 14.46 -8.07
N HIS A 100 -3.94 14.59 -7.03
CA HIS A 100 -4.21 13.50 -6.11
C HIS A 100 -4.81 12.29 -6.82
N PHE A 101 -5.81 12.49 -7.67
CA PHE A 101 -6.43 11.38 -8.39
C PHE A 101 -5.56 10.80 -9.50
N GLN A 102 -4.69 11.60 -10.12
CA GLN A 102 -3.61 11.09 -10.98
C GLN A 102 -2.66 10.18 -10.20
N ILE A 103 -2.26 10.58 -8.99
CA ILE A 103 -1.38 9.77 -8.15
C ILE A 103 -2.09 8.51 -7.65
N ILE A 104 -3.35 8.60 -7.22
CA ILE A 104 -4.15 7.41 -6.86
C ILE A 104 -4.18 6.43 -8.04
N THR A 105 -4.47 6.92 -9.25
CA THR A 105 -4.50 6.10 -10.47
C THR A 105 -3.16 5.42 -10.71
N LEU A 106 -2.06 6.17 -10.59
CA LEU A 106 -0.71 5.64 -10.72
C LEU A 106 -0.42 4.57 -9.66
N LEU A 107 -0.69 4.85 -8.38
CA LEU A 107 -0.49 3.92 -7.27
C LEU A 107 -1.29 2.63 -7.47
N CYS A 108 -2.57 2.75 -7.85
CA CYS A 108 -3.43 1.61 -8.13
C CYS A 108 -2.87 0.73 -9.25
N ARG A 109 -2.37 1.32 -10.34
CA ARG A 109 -1.73 0.58 -11.43
C ARG A 109 -0.43 -0.08 -10.99
N THR A 110 0.42 0.66 -10.30
CA THR A 110 1.74 0.20 -9.84
C THR A 110 1.61 -0.96 -8.86
N VAL A 111 0.72 -0.86 -7.86
CA VAL A 111 0.48 -1.95 -6.90
C VAL A 111 -0.11 -3.18 -7.58
N LYS A 112 -1.06 -3.00 -8.53
CA LYS A 112 -1.60 -4.12 -9.31
C LYS A 112 -0.51 -4.89 -10.04
N GLN A 113 0.40 -4.17 -10.71
CA GLN A 113 1.53 -4.76 -11.41
C GLN A 113 2.49 -5.47 -10.45
N MET A 114 2.97 -4.79 -9.41
CA MET A 114 3.92 -5.35 -8.46
C MET A 114 3.41 -6.62 -7.77
N VAL A 115 2.13 -6.62 -7.37
CA VAL A 115 1.52 -7.81 -6.76
C VAL A 115 1.38 -8.95 -7.78
N SER A 116 1.07 -8.63 -9.05
CA SER A 116 1.00 -9.64 -10.09
C SER A 116 2.37 -10.27 -10.35
N ASP A 117 3.41 -9.45 -10.49
CA ASP A 117 4.78 -9.91 -10.74
C ASP A 117 5.30 -10.74 -9.56
N ALA A 118 5.07 -10.29 -8.33
CA ALA A 118 5.46 -11.02 -7.13
C ALA A 118 4.79 -12.40 -7.03
N LEU A 119 3.50 -12.48 -7.38
CA LEU A 119 2.76 -13.75 -7.40
C LEU A 119 3.20 -14.66 -8.55
N GLU A 120 3.47 -14.11 -9.73
CA GLU A 120 4.01 -14.88 -10.87
C GLU A 120 5.38 -15.48 -10.54
N GLU A 121 6.27 -14.71 -9.92
CA GLU A 121 7.56 -15.21 -9.47
C GLU A 121 7.39 -16.27 -8.38
N PHE A 122 6.52 -16.02 -7.39
CA PHE A 122 6.28 -16.94 -6.29
C PHE A 122 5.69 -18.27 -6.76
N THR A 123 4.74 -18.23 -7.69
CA THR A 123 4.07 -19.42 -8.22
C THR A 123 4.96 -20.25 -9.13
N ARG A 124 6.04 -19.68 -9.68
CA ARG A 124 7.09 -20.41 -10.42
C ARG A 124 8.15 -21.09 -9.54
N LYS A 125 8.16 -20.81 -8.24
CA LYS A 125 9.07 -21.48 -7.29
C LYS A 125 8.60 -22.90 -6.99
N TYR A 126 9.53 -23.69 -6.46
CA TYR A 126 9.33 -25.11 -6.19
C TYR A 126 9.48 -25.40 -4.70
N ILE A 127 8.65 -26.31 -4.19
CA ILE A 127 8.92 -27.02 -2.95
C ILE A 127 9.74 -28.27 -3.26
N PHE A 128 10.81 -28.49 -2.50
CA PHE A 128 11.69 -29.65 -2.66
C PHE A 128 11.48 -30.63 -1.52
N THR A 129 11.02 -31.84 -1.84
CA THR A 129 10.89 -32.91 -0.87
C THR A 129 10.99 -34.28 -1.53
N ASN A 130 11.72 -35.20 -0.93
CA ASN A 130 11.80 -36.59 -1.36
C ASN A 130 10.75 -37.49 -0.67
N LYS A 131 9.98 -36.94 0.28
CA LYS A 131 8.92 -37.63 1.01
C LYS A 131 7.64 -36.79 1.05
N ALA A 132 6.50 -37.45 1.10
CA ALA A 132 5.24 -36.76 1.33
C ALA A 132 5.30 -36.05 2.70
N LEU A 133 4.98 -34.77 2.70
CA LEU A 133 4.94 -33.97 3.92
C LEU A 133 3.64 -34.25 4.67
N PHE A 134 3.71 -34.28 6.00
CA PHE A 134 2.52 -34.23 6.83
C PHE A 134 1.81 -32.89 6.64
N TYR A 135 0.47 -32.89 6.75
CA TYR A 135 -0.36 -31.73 6.43
C TYR A 135 -0.02 -30.51 7.29
N ASP A 136 0.23 -30.71 8.59
CA ASP A 136 0.66 -29.68 9.53
C ASP A 136 2.03 -29.07 9.14
N ILE A 137 2.99 -29.91 8.79
CA ILE A 137 4.32 -29.47 8.34
C ILE A 137 4.21 -28.70 7.03
N PHE A 138 3.43 -29.20 6.08
CA PHE A 138 3.18 -28.55 4.80
C PHE A 138 2.57 -27.17 5.00
N ASN A 139 1.50 -27.06 5.80
CA ASN A 139 0.83 -25.79 6.06
C ASN A 139 1.76 -24.78 6.72
N VAL A 140 2.51 -25.17 7.76
CA VAL A 140 3.46 -24.27 8.43
C VAL A 140 4.52 -23.75 7.46
N GLN A 141 5.05 -24.62 6.59
CA GLN A 141 6.03 -24.19 5.58
C GLN A 141 5.43 -23.24 4.56
N ILE A 142 4.23 -23.54 4.03
CA ILE A 142 3.56 -22.69 3.05
C ILE A 142 3.12 -21.35 3.64
N GLU A 143 2.59 -21.33 4.86
CA GLU A 143 2.25 -20.10 5.56
C GLU A 143 3.48 -19.22 5.77
N ALA A 144 4.61 -19.79 6.18
CA ALA A 144 5.86 -19.05 6.32
C ALA A 144 6.32 -18.44 4.98
N LEU A 145 6.20 -19.18 3.88
CA LEU A 145 6.53 -18.69 2.53
C LEU A 145 5.58 -17.57 2.07
N ILE A 146 4.29 -17.68 2.37
CA ILE A 146 3.28 -16.64 2.07
C ILE A 146 3.56 -15.37 2.89
N GLU A 147 3.88 -15.50 4.17
CA GLU A 147 4.24 -14.36 5.01
C GLU A 147 5.54 -13.70 4.54
N GLN A 148 6.52 -14.49 4.11
CA GLN A 148 7.73 -13.95 3.49
C GLN A 148 7.42 -13.19 2.20
N LEU A 149 6.57 -13.73 1.32
CA LEU A 149 6.12 -13.05 0.10
C LEU A 149 5.48 -11.69 0.43
N LYS A 150 4.56 -11.65 1.40
CA LYS A 150 3.92 -10.40 1.84
C LYS A 150 4.96 -9.41 2.36
N ALA A 151 5.84 -9.85 3.27
CA ALA A 151 6.85 -9.00 3.89
C ALA A 151 7.82 -8.40 2.86
N THR A 152 8.35 -9.23 1.95
CA THR A 152 9.26 -8.78 0.89
C THR A 152 8.57 -7.83 -0.08
N THR A 153 7.33 -8.10 -0.48
CA THR A 153 6.55 -7.22 -1.37
C THR A 153 6.30 -5.85 -0.71
N MET A 154 5.88 -5.85 0.56
CA MET A 154 5.67 -4.60 1.31
C MET A 154 6.97 -3.82 1.50
N ALA A 155 8.07 -4.50 1.80
CA ALA A 155 9.38 -3.87 1.94
C ALA A 155 9.86 -3.23 0.62
N TYR A 156 9.62 -3.91 -0.51
CA TYR A 156 9.95 -3.38 -1.83
C TYR A 156 9.15 -2.12 -2.16
N ILE A 157 7.84 -2.12 -1.91
CA ILE A 157 6.98 -0.94 -2.10
C ILE A 157 7.47 0.22 -1.22
N LYS A 158 7.79 -0.05 0.05
CA LYS A 158 8.34 0.97 0.96
C LYS A 158 9.65 1.54 0.43
N HIS A 159 10.56 0.69 -0.03
CA HIS A 159 11.83 1.12 -0.58
C HIS A 159 11.65 2.05 -1.80
N ILE A 160 10.71 1.75 -2.69
CA ILE A 160 10.39 2.63 -3.83
C ILE A 160 9.87 3.98 -3.34
N ASN A 161 8.97 3.98 -2.35
CA ASN A 161 8.42 5.21 -1.80
C ASN A 161 9.51 6.09 -1.15
N ASP A 162 10.40 5.47 -0.38
CA ASP A 162 11.52 6.16 0.27
C ASP A 162 12.51 6.70 -0.78
N PHE A 163 12.81 5.92 -1.82
CA PHE A 163 13.65 6.34 -2.93
C PHE A 163 13.07 7.53 -3.70
N LEU A 164 11.77 7.50 -4.02
CA LEU A 164 11.09 8.59 -4.70
C LEU A 164 11.19 9.88 -3.89
N TRP A 165 10.90 9.80 -2.60
CA TRP A 165 11.01 10.97 -1.73
C TRP A 165 12.44 11.51 -1.66
N PHE A 166 13.42 10.63 -1.43
CA PHE A 166 14.83 11.02 -1.36
C PHE A 166 15.26 11.74 -2.64
N ASN A 167 14.86 11.24 -3.81
CA ASN A 167 15.20 11.86 -5.09
C ASN A 167 14.50 13.21 -5.31
N ILE A 168 13.22 13.34 -4.95
CA ILE A 168 12.51 14.62 -5.04
C ILE A 168 13.20 15.66 -4.16
N PHE A 169 13.57 15.27 -2.95
CA PHE A 169 14.17 16.17 -1.98
C PHE A 169 15.61 16.56 -2.34
N GLN A 170 16.50 15.59 -2.56
CA GLN A 170 17.92 15.85 -2.81
C GLN A 170 18.16 16.56 -4.14
N ASN A 171 17.37 16.23 -5.16
CA ASN A 171 17.46 16.91 -6.45
C ASN A 171 16.62 18.20 -6.51
N ARG A 172 15.99 18.60 -5.39
CA ARG A 172 15.16 19.83 -5.28
C ARG A 172 14.12 19.92 -6.40
N ILE A 173 13.46 18.79 -6.70
CA ILE A 173 12.47 18.73 -7.77
C ILE A 173 11.28 19.60 -7.39
N ILE A 174 11.01 20.61 -8.21
CA ILE A 174 9.90 21.53 -8.01
C ILE A 174 8.63 20.85 -8.51
N SER A 175 7.62 20.77 -7.65
CA SER A 175 6.30 20.26 -8.05
C SER A 175 5.70 21.17 -9.11
N GLY A 176 4.93 20.59 -10.05
CA GLY A 176 4.26 21.38 -11.11
C GLY A 176 3.35 22.46 -10.56
N LEU A 177 2.72 22.20 -9.40
CA LEU A 177 1.93 23.20 -8.69
C LEU A 177 2.77 24.23 -7.94
N ARG A 178 4.05 24.00 -7.67
CA ARG A 178 4.90 24.90 -6.86
C ARG A 178 4.48 24.95 -5.37
N THR A 179 3.97 23.83 -4.84
CA THR A 179 3.56 23.69 -3.43
C THR A 179 4.74 23.45 -2.48
N ASN A 180 5.88 23.03 -3.01
CA ASN A 180 7.14 22.85 -2.26
C ASN A 180 8.15 23.99 -2.47
N TYR A 181 8.04 24.73 -3.57
CA TYR A 181 8.86 25.89 -3.88
C TYR A 181 8.02 26.96 -4.56
N TYR A 182 8.14 28.22 -4.14
CA TYR A 182 7.61 29.34 -4.92
C TYR A 182 8.75 30.09 -5.61
N ILE A 183 8.40 30.74 -6.72
CA ILE A 183 9.27 31.53 -7.57
C ILE A 183 8.78 32.96 -7.48
N ASN A 184 9.70 33.86 -7.09
CA ASN A 184 9.49 35.29 -7.14
C ASN A 184 10.29 35.86 -8.31
N THR A 185 9.61 36.62 -9.17
CA THR A 185 10.25 37.34 -10.28
C THR A 185 10.42 38.79 -9.85
N VAL A 186 11.66 39.28 -9.83
CA VAL A 186 11.91 40.69 -9.48
C VAL A 186 11.46 41.56 -10.67
N PRO A 187 10.48 42.48 -10.50
CA PRO A 187 9.96 43.30 -11.58
C PRO A 187 11.10 44.06 -12.29
N GLY A 188 11.18 43.96 -13.61
CA GLY A 188 12.22 44.61 -14.41
C GLY A 188 13.58 43.89 -14.45
N SER A 189 13.70 42.68 -13.88
CA SER A 189 14.86 41.81 -14.05
C SER A 189 14.49 40.50 -14.74
N GLU A 190 15.45 39.85 -15.40
CA GLU A 190 15.31 38.48 -15.90
C GLU A 190 15.59 37.42 -14.80
N VAL A 191 15.77 37.85 -13.55
CA VAL A 191 16.15 36.97 -12.44
C VAL A 191 14.90 36.43 -11.74
N SER A 192 14.82 35.10 -11.70
CA SER A 192 13.85 34.36 -10.91
C SER A 192 14.51 33.78 -9.67
N ILE A 193 13.97 34.08 -8.49
CA ILE A 193 14.47 33.56 -7.21
C ILE A 193 13.52 32.47 -6.72
N PHE A 194 14.10 31.32 -6.39
CA PHE A 194 13.39 30.16 -5.87
C PHE A 194 13.49 30.11 -4.35
N PHE A 195 12.35 29.93 -3.71
CA PHE A 195 12.25 29.85 -2.26
C PHE A 195 11.50 28.60 -1.86
N ILE A 196 11.93 28.01 -0.75
CA ILE A 196 11.29 26.83 -0.18
C ILE A 196 9.97 27.28 0.46
N SER A 197 8.91 26.52 0.22
CA SER A 197 7.62 26.78 0.87
C SER A 197 7.64 26.30 2.32
N GLU A 198 7.01 27.06 3.20
CA GLU A 198 6.79 26.69 4.60
C GLU A 198 5.30 26.71 4.92
N TYR A 199 4.88 25.80 5.78
CA TYR A 199 3.50 25.70 6.23
C TYR A 199 3.44 25.81 7.76
N THR A 200 2.53 26.64 8.26
CA THR A 200 2.33 26.90 9.69
C THR A 200 1.06 26.27 10.20
N ASN A 201 1.13 25.70 11.41
CA ASN A 201 -0.03 25.27 12.17
C ASN A 201 0.18 25.67 13.65
N GLY A 202 -0.41 26.80 14.05
CA GLY A 202 -0.15 27.42 15.35
C GLY A 202 1.34 27.76 15.50
N ASN A 203 1.99 27.24 16.54
CA ASN A 203 3.41 27.50 16.83
C ASN A 203 4.39 26.58 16.07
N LYS A 204 3.90 25.68 15.22
CA LYS A 204 4.75 24.75 14.46
C LYS A 204 4.85 25.21 13.02
N THR A 205 6.09 25.43 12.56
CA THR A 205 6.40 25.66 11.14
C THR A 205 6.99 24.38 10.55
N CYS A 206 6.55 24.06 9.35
CA CYS A 206 6.98 22.91 8.60
C CYS A 206 7.55 23.36 7.25
N THR A 207 8.84 23.15 7.05
CA THR A 207 9.55 23.57 5.84
C THR A 207 9.62 22.40 4.85
N CYS A 208 9.22 22.63 3.60
CA CYS A 208 9.16 21.58 2.57
C CYS A 208 10.52 20.96 2.21
N SER A 209 11.62 21.63 2.57
CA SER A 209 12.97 21.11 2.40
C SER A 209 13.51 20.37 3.63
N LEU A 210 12.73 20.15 4.67
CA LEU A 210 13.22 19.50 5.90
C LEU A 210 12.32 18.33 6.31
N ASN A 211 11.04 18.38 5.96
CA ASN A 211 10.07 17.40 6.43
C ASN A 211 9.21 16.86 5.29
N ASN A 212 9.13 15.53 5.20
CA ASN A 212 8.27 14.83 4.25
C ASN A 212 6.81 14.75 4.67
N ASN A 213 6.55 14.86 5.97
CA ASN A 213 5.22 14.72 6.58
C ASN A 213 4.56 16.10 6.74
N CYS A 214 4.94 17.04 5.89
CA CYS A 214 4.45 18.39 5.89
C CYS A 214 3.07 18.46 5.24
N VAL A 215 2.06 18.06 6.00
CA VAL A 215 0.69 17.90 5.52
C VAL A 215 -0.29 18.63 6.42
N HIS A 216 -1.30 19.21 5.79
CA HIS A 216 -2.32 20.05 6.39
C HIS A 216 -3.69 19.57 5.95
N GLN A 217 -4.68 19.74 6.82
CA GLN A 217 -6.06 19.43 6.50
C GLN A 217 -6.50 20.22 5.26
N ALA A 218 -6.99 19.52 4.25
CA ALA A 218 -7.46 20.12 3.01
C ALA A 218 -8.80 20.86 3.22
N GLY A 219 -8.98 21.96 2.49
CA GLY A 219 -10.23 22.70 2.49
C GLY A 219 -10.47 23.45 1.18
N ILE A 220 -11.60 24.13 1.11
CA ILE A 220 -11.97 25.04 0.02
C ILE A 220 -11.99 26.44 0.59
N TYR A 221 -11.31 27.37 -0.08
CA TYR A 221 -11.06 28.71 0.44
C TYR A 221 -11.63 29.79 -0.49
N ASN A 222 -12.07 30.90 0.08
CA ASN A 222 -12.48 32.06 -0.70
C ASN A 222 -11.25 32.86 -1.15
N VAL A 223 -10.82 32.65 -2.40
CA VAL A 223 -9.61 33.26 -2.96
C VAL A 223 -9.88 34.56 -3.75
N THR A 224 -11.14 34.98 -3.92
CA THR A 224 -11.51 36.18 -4.70
C THR A 224 -11.32 37.50 -3.96
N GLU A 225 -11.09 37.47 -2.64
CA GLU A 225 -10.94 38.67 -1.79
C GLU A 225 -9.47 39.16 -1.71
N ARG A 226 -8.61 38.75 -2.64
CA ARG A 226 -7.15 38.98 -2.54
C ARG A 226 -6.73 40.33 -3.09
N VAL A 227 -6.66 41.33 -2.21
CA VAL A 227 -5.85 42.54 -2.41
C VAL A 227 -4.74 42.56 -1.36
N GLY A 228 -3.47 42.57 -1.79
CA GLY A 228 -2.35 42.96 -0.92
C GLY A 228 -1.64 41.88 -0.09
N LEU A 229 -1.93 40.59 -0.27
CA LEU A 229 -1.19 39.53 0.43
C LEU A 229 0.14 39.22 -0.26
N GLN A 230 1.24 39.42 0.46
CA GLN A 230 2.53 38.81 0.15
C GLN A 230 2.37 37.30 0.28
N VAL A 231 2.11 36.63 -0.86
CA VAL A 231 2.04 35.18 -1.01
C VAL A 231 3.31 34.39 -0.58
N PRO A 232 4.53 34.94 -0.46
CA PRO A 232 5.67 34.08 -0.25
C PRO A 232 6.04 34.02 1.23
N LEU A 233 5.77 32.88 1.89
CA LEU A 233 6.72 32.15 2.75
C LEU A 233 5.99 31.13 3.63
N LEU A 234 4.84 31.50 4.21
CA LEU A 234 4.13 30.74 5.24
C LEU A 234 2.67 30.52 4.86
N PHE A 235 2.25 29.26 4.77
CA PHE A 235 0.86 28.87 4.50
C PHE A 235 0.20 28.29 5.76
N GLY A 236 -0.92 28.87 6.19
CA GLY A 236 -1.82 28.25 7.19
C GLY A 236 -2.19 29.15 8.36
N SER A 237 -3.48 29.16 8.73
CA SER A 237 -4.13 29.87 9.85
C SER A 237 -3.57 31.24 10.24
N LEU A 238 -3.10 32.04 9.28
CA LEU A 238 -2.63 33.41 9.51
C LEU A 238 -3.83 34.38 9.57
N PRO A 239 -3.72 35.52 10.27
CA PRO A 239 -4.81 36.48 10.42
C PRO A 239 -5.37 37.04 9.09
N ASN A 240 -4.56 37.01 8.03
CA ASN A 240 -4.91 37.47 6.69
C ASN A 240 -5.11 36.31 5.69
N ASP A 241 -5.24 35.07 6.15
CA ASP A 241 -5.45 33.94 5.26
C ASP A 241 -6.82 34.01 4.56
N ALA A 242 -6.91 33.36 3.40
CA ALA A 242 -8.17 33.20 2.70
C ALA A 242 -9.22 32.56 3.63
N ARG A 243 -10.47 33.03 3.55
CA ARG A 243 -11.55 32.49 4.38
C ARG A 243 -11.84 31.03 4.02
N LEU A 244 -11.80 30.14 5.00
CA LEU A 244 -12.20 28.75 4.84
C LEU A 244 -13.73 28.65 4.61
N LEU A 245 -14.13 27.95 3.55
CA LEU A 245 -15.52 27.71 3.18
C LEU A 245 -15.97 26.29 3.52
N LEU A 246 -15.09 25.31 3.32
CA LEU A 246 -15.36 23.90 3.59
C LEU A 246 -14.07 23.18 4.00
N THR A 247 -14.11 22.41 5.08
CA THR A 247 -13.07 21.42 5.39
C THR A 247 -13.43 20.09 4.74
N ILE A 248 -12.47 19.39 4.13
CA ILE A 248 -12.71 18.10 3.47
C ILE A 248 -12.19 16.94 4.34
N PRO A 249 -13.06 16.22 5.08
CA PRO A 249 -12.65 15.19 6.03
C PRO A 249 -11.70 14.14 5.44
N GLY A 250 -10.62 13.86 6.16
CA GLY A 250 -9.66 12.82 5.82
C GLY A 250 -8.85 13.05 4.54
N ILE A 251 -8.88 14.27 3.99
CA ILE A 251 -8.02 14.67 2.88
C ILE A 251 -6.97 15.66 3.38
N MET A 252 -5.73 15.39 3.03
CA MET A 252 -4.58 16.22 3.39
C MET A 252 -3.97 16.83 2.13
N VAL A 253 -3.42 18.03 2.25
CA VAL A 253 -2.62 18.75 1.23
C VAL A 253 -1.27 19.13 1.83
N GLY A 254 -0.29 19.51 1.02
CA GLY A 254 1.02 19.86 1.56
C GLY A 254 2.07 20.05 0.47
N CYS A 255 3.34 19.99 0.86
CA CYS A 255 4.48 20.25 -0.01
C CYS A 255 4.43 19.46 -1.33
N LEU A 256 4.04 18.19 -1.25
CA LEU A 256 3.94 17.31 -2.41
C LEU A 256 2.56 16.64 -2.45
N PRO A 257 1.89 16.60 -3.62
CA PRO A 257 0.65 15.84 -3.81
C PRO A 257 0.80 14.36 -3.41
N TYR A 258 1.96 13.76 -3.68
CA TYR A 258 2.27 12.38 -3.35
C TYR A 258 2.25 12.09 -1.83
N ASN A 259 2.90 12.94 -1.05
CA ASN A 259 2.96 12.75 0.40
C ASN A 259 1.64 13.04 1.09
N SER A 260 0.97 14.09 0.63
CA SER A 260 -0.32 14.48 1.16
C SER A 260 -1.40 13.42 0.88
N ILE A 261 -1.38 12.77 -0.29
CA ILE A 261 -2.33 11.67 -0.54
C ILE A 261 -2.02 10.42 0.29
N LEU A 262 -0.75 10.09 0.52
CA LEU A 262 -0.37 8.98 1.41
C LEU A 262 -0.73 9.22 2.87
N ALA A 263 -0.78 10.48 3.31
CA ALA A 263 -1.24 10.87 4.63
C ALA A 263 -2.77 10.98 4.73
N SER A 264 -3.49 10.92 3.60
CA SER A 264 -4.94 11.04 3.56
C SER A 264 -5.62 9.70 3.87
N LYS A 265 -6.79 9.77 4.51
CA LYS A 265 -7.67 8.62 4.79
C LYS A 265 -8.66 8.35 3.66
N LEU A 266 -8.93 9.34 2.82
CA LEU A 266 -9.86 9.25 1.68
C LEU A 266 -11.33 9.02 2.06
N GLU A 267 -11.67 9.14 3.34
CA GLU A 267 -12.99 8.82 3.91
C GLU A 267 -14.14 9.62 3.28
N CYS A 268 -13.88 10.86 2.85
CA CYS A 268 -14.87 11.67 2.14
C CYS A 268 -15.40 10.99 0.87
N PHE A 269 -14.56 10.24 0.14
CA PHE A 269 -14.95 9.60 -1.12
C PHE A 269 -15.81 8.35 -0.94
N TYR A 270 -16.02 7.92 0.30
CA TYR A 270 -16.94 6.83 0.68
C TYR A 270 -18.26 7.38 1.26
N ASN A 271 -18.43 8.70 1.31
CA ASN A 271 -19.58 9.35 1.95
C ASN A 271 -20.30 10.28 0.96
N GLN A 272 -21.56 9.98 0.65
CA GLN A 272 -22.37 10.77 -0.28
C GLN A 272 -22.49 12.24 0.15
N SER A 273 -22.81 12.49 1.42
CA SER A 273 -22.96 13.85 1.93
C SER A 273 -21.67 14.67 1.79
N CYS A 274 -20.51 14.03 1.90
CA CYS A 274 -19.22 14.71 1.70
C CYS A 274 -18.98 15.06 0.22
N ILE A 275 -19.27 14.13 -0.69
CA ILE A 275 -19.20 14.39 -2.14
C ILE A 275 -20.16 15.51 -2.54
N ASP A 276 -21.38 15.51 -2.01
CA ASP A 276 -22.39 16.54 -2.29
C ASP A 276 -21.91 17.94 -1.86
N GLN A 277 -21.21 18.04 -0.73
CA GLN A 277 -20.61 19.29 -0.28
C GLN A 277 -19.48 19.78 -1.20
N ILE A 278 -18.61 18.87 -1.67
CA ILE A 278 -17.54 19.22 -2.61
C ILE A 278 -18.11 19.67 -3.96
N GLN A 279 -19.17 19.01 -4.43
CA GLN A 279 -19.81 19.30 -5.72
C GLN A 279 -20.28 20.74 -5.84
N ILE A 280 -20.69 21.39 -4.75
CA ILE A 280 -21.08 22.80 -4.71
C ILE A 280 -19.96 23.70 -5.27
N PHE A 281 -18.71 23.34 -5.02
CA PHE A 281 -17.53 24.11 -5.39
C PHE A 281 -16.80 23.54 -6.62
N MET A 282 -17.01 22.26 -6.93
CA MET A 282 -16.30 21.53 -7.97
C MET A 282 -17.26 20.74 -8.85
N LYS A 283 -17.63 21.31 -10.01
CA LYS A 283 -18.60 20.70 -10.93
C LYS A 283 -18.19 19.30 -11.41
N GLY A 284 -16.89 18.99 -11.46
CA GLY A 284 -16.40 17.65 -11.82
C GLY A 284 -16.85 16.53 -10.89
N PHE A 285 -17.28 16.85 -9.66
CA PHE A 285 -17.86 15.85 -8.74
C PHE A 285 -19.33 15.53 -9.02
N SER A 286 -20.02 16.25 -9.90
CA SER A 286 -21.46 16.07 -10.15
C SER A 286 -21.87 14.72 -10.75
N LEU A 287 -20.92 13.97 -11.30
CA LEU A 287 -21.17 12.69 -11.98
C LEU A 287 -20.55 11.49 -11.25
N VAL A 288 -19.92 11.72 -10.09
CA VAL A 288 -19.30 10.65 -9.31
C VAL A 288 -20.18 10.19 -8.16
N LYS A 289 -20.10 8.90 -7.88
CA LYS A 289 -20.74 8.27 -6.72
C LYS A 289 -19.68 7.91 -5.67
N PRO A 290 -20.08 7.76 -4.41
CA PRO A 290 -19.24 7.19 -3.38
C PRO A 290 -18.66 5.85 -3.82
N VAL A 291 -17.42 5.61 -3.39
CA VAL A 291 -16.80 4.30 -3.53
C VAL A 291 -17.58 3.29 -2.68
N LEU A 292 -17.88 2.14 -3.26
CA LEU A 292 -18.57 1.01 -2.62
C LEU A 292 -17.58 0.08 -1.92
#